data_AF-A0A9X8BTD8-F1
#
_entry.id   AF-A0A9X8BTD8-F1
#
_cell.length_a   1.000
_cell.length_b   1.000
_cell.length_c   1.000
_cell.angle_alpha   90.00
_cell.angle_beta   90.00
_cell.angle_gamma   90.00
#
_symmetry.space_group_name_H-M   'P 1'
#
loop_
_entity.id
_entity.type
_entity.pdbx_description
1 polymer ?
#
loop_
_entity_poly.entity_id
_entity_poly.type
_entity_poly.pdbx_seq_one_letter_code
_entity_poly.pdbx_strand_id
1 'polypeptide(L)' 'MNAIKNLVQVSIRTNERELEFVSFNGMVHLKQKLEDDETSVVLTKEELDVVAAMSNFDNVIANFMNSITEKKAM' A
#
# COMPACT_ATOMS: atom_id res chain seq x y z
N MET A 1 9.57 -21.68 -17.22
CA MET A 1 9.65 -20.51 -16.33
C MET A 1 8.48 -19.59 -16.68
N ASN A 2 7.39 -19.62 -15.91
CA ASN A 2 6.33 -18.64 -16.07
C ASN A 2 6.86 -17.31 -15.56
N ALA A 3 7.24 -16.44 -16.48
CA ALA A 3 7.64 -15.08 -16.15
C ALA A 3 6.53 -14.43 -15.31
N ILE A 4 6.91 -13.76 -14.23
CA ILE A 4 6.00 -12.92 -13.45
C ILE A 4 5.43 -11.89 -14.45
N LYS A 5 4.18 -12.10 -14.89
CA LYS A 5 3.52 -11.19 -15.82
C LYS A 5 3.36 -9.85 -15.11
N ASN A 6 4.09 -8.85 -15.61
CA ASN A 6 4.05 -7.44 -15.20
C ASN A 6 4.24 -7.25 -13.68
N LEU A 7 5.48 -7.40 -13.21
CA LEU A 7 5.89 -6.99 -11.88
C LEU A 7 6.13 -5.47 -11.86
N VAL A 8 5.37 -4.75 -11.04
CA VAL A 8 5.64 -3.35 -10.72
C VAL A 8 5.93 -3.27 -9.24
N GLN A 9 7.13 -2.80 -8.89
CA GLN A 9 7.54 -2.60 -7.51
C GLN A 9 7.96 -1.15 -7.31
N VAL A 10 7.41 -0.52 -6.28
CA VAL A 10 7.78 0.82 -5.82
C VAL A 10 8.10 0.72 -4.34
N SER A 11 9.31 1.14 -3.96
CA SER A 11 9.72 1.18 -2.56
C SER A 11 10.18 2.60 -2.21
N ILE A 12 9.68 3.12 -1.09
CA ILE A 12 10.05 4.40 -0.52
C ILE A 12 10.58 4.13 0.87
N ARG A 13 11.84 4.49 1.10
CA ARG A 13 12.48 4.36 2.40
C ARG A 13 12.91 5.73 2.92
N THR A 14 12.50 6.06 4.12
CA THR A 14 12.97 7.20 4.91
C THR A 14 13.63 6.69 6.19
N ASN A 15 14.15 7.60 7.01
CA ASN A 15 14.74 7.23 8.30
C ASN A 15 13.71 6.66 9.30
N GLU A 16 12.42 6.98 9.12
CA GLU A 16 11.35 6.66 10.06
C GLU A 16 10.40 5.57 9.51
N ARG A 17 10.36 5.38 8.19
CA ARG A 17 9.36 4.53 7.53
C ARG A 17 9.91 3.86 6.28
N GLU A 18 9.48 2.63 6.06
CA GLU A 18 9.58 1.96 4.77
C GLU A 18 8.17 1.65 4.24
N LEU A 19 7.93 1.99 2.98
CA LEU A 19 6.71 1.66 2.25
C LEU A 19 7.10 0.89 1.00
N GLU A 20 6.45 -0.24 0.79
CA GLU A 20 6.65 -1.07 -0.39
C GLU A 20 5.30 -1.41 -1.02
N PHE A 21 5.21 -1.16 -2.31
CA PHE A 21 4.09 -1.51 -3.18
C PHE A 21 4.61 -2.51 -4.21
N VAL A 22 4.01 -3.69 -4.27
CA VAL A 22 4.32 -4.70 -5.29
C VAL A 22 3.03 -5.14 -5.98
N SER A 23 2.92 -4.94 -7.29
CA SER A 23 1.85 -5.51 -8.09
C SER A 23 2.38 -6.61 -8.99
N PHE A 24 1.73 -7.77 -8.94
CA PHE A 24 2.08 -8.94 -9.75
C PHE A 24 0.84 -9.81 -9.97
N ASN A 25 0.65 -10.31 -11.19
CA ASN A 25 -0.40 -11.30 -11.50
C ASN A 25 -1.81 -10.94 -10.99
N GLY A 26 -2.21 -9.66 -11.07
CA GLY A 26 -3.51 -9.17 -10.58
C GLY A 26 -3.62 -8.96 -9.07
N MET A 27 -2.56 -9.27 -8.32
CA MET A 27 -2.43 -9.01 -6.89
C MET A 27 -1.65 -7.71 -6.67
N VAL A 28 -1.91 -7.09 -5.51
CA VAL A 28 -1.19 -5.94 -4.97
C VAL A 28 -0.82 -6.26 -3.52
N HIS A 29 0.46 -6.17 -3.22
CA HIS A 29 1.00 -6.28 -1.87
C HIS A 29 1.44 -4.89 -1.41
N LEU A 30 0.86 -4.44 -0.31
CA LEU A 30 1.22 -3.21 0.38
C LEU A 30 1.91 -3.59 1.68
N LYS A 31 3.15 -3.14 1.86
CA LYS A 31 3.92 -3.36 3.07
C LYS A 31 4.37 -2.02 3.64
N GLN A 32 4.26 -1.89 4.96
CA GLN A 32 4.71 -0.74 5.72
C GLN A 32 5.53 -1.21 6.90
N LYS A 33 6.68 -0.58 7.09
CA LYS A 33 7.49 -0.70 8.30
C LYS A 33 7.62 0.68 8.95
N LEU A 34 7.34 0.76 10.24
CA LEU A 34 7.55 1.93 11.09
C LEU A 34 8.44 1.48 12.24
N GLU A 35 9.66 2.02 12.33
CA GLU A 35 10.64 1.60 13.34
C GLU A 35 10.83 0.06 13.36
N ASP A 36 10.37 -0.62 14.41
CA ASP A 36 10.45 -2.08 14.61
C ASP A 36 9.17 -2.83 14.21
N ASP A 37 8.07 -2.12 13.95
CA ASP A 37 6.78 -2.71 13.60
C ASP A 37 6.61 -2.85 12.08
N GLU A 38 6.20 -4.04 11.64
CA GLU A 38 5.93 -4.35 10.25
C GLU A 38 4.47 -4.78 10.07
N THR A 39 3.79 -4.16 9.11
CA THR A 39 2.44 -4.52 8.70
C THR A 39 2.39 -4.71 7.19
N SER A 40 1.63 -5.70 6.74
CA SER A 40 1.45 -5.96 5.31
C SER A 40 0.07 -6.50 5.01
N VAL A 41 -0.40 -6.20 3.80
CA VAL A 41 -1.66 -6.71 3.28
C VAL A 41 -1.52 -7.05 1.81
N VAL A 42 -2.11 -8.17 1.41
CA VAL A 42 -2.18 -8.59 0.01
C VAL A 42 -3.64 -8.55 -0.41
N LEU A 43 -3.91 -7.81 -1.48
CA LEU A 43 -5.24 -7.58 -2.04
C LEU A 43 -5.23 -7.95 -3.52
N THR A 44 -6.37 -8.37 -4.05
CA THR A 44 -6.62 -8.29 -5.49
C THR A 44 -6.79 -6.83 -5.91
N LYS A 45 -6.65 -6.54 -7.21
CA LYS A 45 -6.90 -5.20 -7.73
C LYS A 45 -8.34 -4.72 -7.45
N GLU A 46 -9.32 -5.62 -7.57
CA GLU A 46 -10.73 -5.31 -7.29
C GLU A 46 -10.96 -4.92 -5.82
N GLU A 47 -10.36 -5.67 -4.88
CA GLU A 47 -10.42 -5.33 -3.46
C GLU A 47 -9.73 -4.00 -3.15
N LEU A 48 -8.59 -3.72 -3.79
CA LEU A 48 -7.91 -2.43 -3.64
C LEU A 48 -8.78 -1.27 -4.14
N ASP A 49 -9.45 -1.43 -5.29
CA ASP A 49 -10.35 -0.43 -5.87
C ASP A 49 -11.57 -0.20 -4.95
N VAL A 50 -12.09 -1.26 -4.32
CA VAL A 50 -13.15 -1.16 -3.30
C VAL A 50 -12.65 -0.43 -2.06
N VAL A 51 -11.48 -0.77 -1.52
CA VAL A 51 -10.90 -0.07 -0.35
C VAL A 51 -10.66 1.41 -0.65
N ALA A 52 -10.14 1.72 -1.85
CA ALA A 52 -9.96 3.10 -2.30
C ALA A 52 -11.31 3.83 -2.42
N ALA A 53 -12.35 3.18 -2.95
CA ALA A 53 -13.69 3.74 -3.02
C ALA A 53 -14.33 3.94 -1.63
N MET A 54 -14.09 3.01 -0.70
CA MET A 54 -14.56 3.09 0.69
C MET A 54 -13.81 4.16 1.50
N SER A 55 -12.57 4.49 1.15
CA SER A 55 -11.83 5.60 1.76
C SER A 55 -12.47 6.97 1.53
N ASN A 56 -13.37 7.09 0.53
CA ASN A 56 -14.21 8.28 0.33
C ASN A 56 -15.50 8.29 1.16
N PHE A 57 -15.84 7.20 1.85
CA PHE A 57 -17.11 7.05 2.59
C PHE A 57 -16.94 6.86 4.09
N ASP A 58 -15.78 6.39 4.57
CA ASP A 58 -15.59 5.99 5.97
C ASP A 58 -14.31 6.57 6.59
N ASN A 59 -14.47 7.33 7.67
CA ASN A 59 -13.42 8.14 8.29
C ASN A 59 -12.20 7.32 8.76
N VAL A 60 -12.38 6.04 9.08
CA VAL A 60 -11.27 5.16 9.52
C VAL A 60 -10.39 4.76 8.35
N ILE A 61 -10.99 4.42 7.20
CA ILE A 61 -10.26 4.05 5.98
C ILE A 61 -9.66 5.31 5.35
N ALA A 62 -10.36 6.46 5.41
CA ALA A 62 -9.82 7.76 5.04
C ALA A 62 -8.57 8.11 5.86
N ASN A 63 -8.59 7.91 7.18
CA ASN A 63 -7.44 8.16 8.05
C ASN A 63 -6.27 7.22 7.76
N PHE A 64 -6.52 5.94 7.48
CA PHE A 64 -5.49 5.01 7.07
C PHE A 64 -4.88 5.39 5.71
N MET A 65 -5.71 5.71 4.71
CA MET A 65 -5.23 6.15 3.40
C MET A 65 -4.49 7.49 3.48
N ASN A 66 -4.98 8.47 4.25
CA ASN A 66 -4.27 9.73 4.52
C ASN A 66 -2.94 9.48 5.24
N SER A 67 -2.86 8.51 6.16
CA SER A 67 -1.58 8.15 6.79
C SER A 67 -0.57 7.56 5.79
N ILE A 68 -1.04 7.03 4.65
CA ILE A 68 -0.22 6.51 3.56
C ILE A 68 0.10 7.60 2.53
N THR A 69 -0.83 8.51 2.26
CA THR A 69 -0.74 9.49 1.16
C THR A 69 -0.33 10.90 1.57
N GLU A 70 -0.57 11.32 2.81
CA GLU A 70 -0.14 12.63 3.31
C GLU A 70 1.34 12.59 3.70
N LYS A 71 2.17 13.22 2.86
CA LYS A 71 3.41 13.85 3.33
C LYS A 71 3.03 14.73 4.52
N LYS A 72 3.66 14.54 5.68
CA LYS A 72 3.74 15.58 6.72
C LYS A 72 4.13 16.88 6.01
N ALA A 73 3.16 17.78 5.85
CA ALA A 73 3.46 19.18 5.57
C ALA A 73 4.27 19.66 6.79
N MET A 74 5.48 20.15 6.53
CA MET A 74 6.24 20.91 7.52
C MET A 74 5.45 22.14 7.96
#